data_AF-B2VHK0-F1
#
_entry.id   AF-B2VHK0-F1
#
_cell.length_a   1.000
_cell.length_b   1.000
_cell.length_c   1.000
_cell.angle_alpha   90.00
_cell.angle_beta   90.00
_cell.angle_gamma   90.00
#
_symmetry.space_group_name_H-M   'P 1'
#
loop_
_entity.id
_entity.type
_entity.pdbx_description
1 polymer ?
#
loop_
_entity_poly.entity_id
_entity_poly.type
_entity_poly.pdbx_seq_one_letter_code
_entity_poly.pdbx_strand_id
1 'polypeptide(L)'
;MSLSSQFTDSSNRGAGFMPNSPHSSTPAAPGTAANYSPRLCNEDLAPTRDQNWSWYNIFSFWMSDVHSMGGYVVAASFFTLGLASWQVLLCLLAGICIVQLCANLVAKPSQMTGVPYAVVCRQAFGVFGANIPAVIRGLIAFAWYGIQTWLASNALMLVSLKFWPGLAALTHTSWFGLSQLGWICFATMWLLQAMVFWHGMNAIKRFIDVAGPAVYVVMGALAGWIVYKTGFDGISFTLASKALSGSEQVWQMITATALVVSYFSGPLLNFGDFSRYAKSMGEVRRGNRWGLPFNFLLFAIVTVVIVSGTQSLFGRMITDPIETASMVGNDLAVALGLLTMITATIGINIVANFVSPAFDFSNCSPQKISFRTGGMIAAVGSVLLTPWNLFQSPELIHYTLDVLGACIGPLFGILLADFYLIKRSQISVDDLFNDTPQGKYWYHGGFNPKAIAALLPAVAVGLAISFTPSLHMVANFSWFIGAALGAGIYRWVARDEVARRGTQGYARSTALQEE
;
A
#
# COMPACT_ATOMS: atom_id res chain seq x y z
N MET A 1 -21.11 53.38 -50.91
CA MET A 1 -20.73 54.39 -49.89
C MET A 1 -19.98 53.64 -48.80
N SER A 2 -18.66 53.39 -48.91
CA SER A 2 -17.53 54.30 -49.17
C SER A 2 -17.20 55.22 -48.00
N LEU A 3 -16.19 54.81 -47.23
CA LEU A 3 -15.07 55.54 -46.61
C LEU A 3 -14.22 54.43 -45.93
N SER A 4 -13.04 53.95 -46.34
CA SER A 4 -11.77 54.60 -46.76
C SER A 4 -11.28 55.63 -45.73
N SER A 5 -10.06 55.64 -45.16
CA SER A 5 -8.77 54.95 -45.44
C SER A 5 -7.91 54.93 -44.14
N GLN A 6 -6.63 54.55 -44.01
CA GLN A 6 -5.51 54.00 -44.83
C GLN A 6 -4.55 53.21 -43.86
N PHE A 7 -3.69 52.26 -44.29
CA PHE A 7 -2.21 52.36 -44.47
C PHE A 7 -1.42 53.22 -43.45
N THR A 8 -0.22 52.89 -42.95
CA THR A 8 0.88 51.94 -43.31
C THR A 8 1.43 51.19 -42.05
N ASP A 9 2.41 50.27 -42.02
CA ASP A 9 3.48 49.86 -42.97
C ASP A 9 3.94 48.38 -42.76
N SER A 10 4.80 47.92 -43.69
CA SER A 10 5.58 46.68 -43.85
C SER A 10 6.45 46.24 -42.64
N SER A 11 7.06 45.05 -42.56
CA SER A 11 7.61 44.11 -43.57
C SER A 11 7.61 42.65 -43.02
N ASN A 12 7.18 41.60 -43.73
CA ASN A 12 7.73 40.92 -44.93
C ASN A 12 8.90 39.94 -44.68
N ARG A 13 8.57 38.63 -44.64
CA ARG A 13 9.37 37.43 -45.00
C ARG A 13 10.73 37.14 -44.34
N GLY A 14 10.86 35.90 -43.83
CA GLY A 14 12.16 35.24 -43.68
C GLY A 14 12.03 33.87 -43.00
N ALA A 15 12.06 32.78 -43.77
CA ALA A 15 12.23 31.44 -43.19
C ALA A 15 13.69 31.27 -42.73
N GLY A 16 13.91 30.80 -41.51
CA GLY A 16 15.23 30.58 -40.92
C GLY A 16 15.24 29.36 -40.00
N PHE A 17 16.22 28.50 -40.17
CA PHE A 17 16.41 27.26 -39.40
C PHE A 17 17.40 27.49 -38.24
N MET A 18 17.35 26.64 -37.20
CA MET A 18 18.28 26.58 -36.04
C MET A 18 18.13 27.64 -34.93
N PRO A 19 18.69 27.43 -33.70
CA PRO A 19 19.04 26.18 -32.99
C PRO A 19 18.47 26.10 -31.55
N ASN A 20 18.82 25.04 -30.81
CA ASN A 20 18.58 24.87 -29.38
C ASN A 20 18.95 26.12 -28.54
N SER A 21 18.03 26.56 -27.68
CA SER A 21 18.31 27.56 -26.63
C SER A 21 18.55 26.85 -25.28
N PRO A 22 19.58 27.24 -24.51
CA PRO A 22 19.86 26.63 -23.20
C PRO A 22 18.86 27.06 -22.13
N HIS A 23 18.77 26.25 -21.06
CA HIS A 23 17.86 26.44 -19.93
C HIS A 23 17.81 27.89 -19.40
N SER A 24 16.65 28.53 -19.52
CA SER A 24 16.34 29.77 -18.82
C SER A 24 16.12 29.47 -17.33
N SER A 25 17.14 29.73 -16.51
CA SER A 25 17.03 29.66 -15.05
C SER A 25 16.17 30.81 -14.54
N THR A 26 14.92 30.51 -14.17
CA THR A 26 14.04 31.47 -13.48
C THR A 26 14.71 31.93 -12.17
N PRO A 27 14.79 33.24 -11.88
CA PRO A 27 15.36 33.72 -10.62
C PRO A 27 14.55 33.21 -9.42
N ALA A 28 15.24 32.67 -8.41
CA ALA A 28 14.59 32.24 -7.18
C ALA A 28 14.08 33.45 -6.38
N ALA A 29 12.84 33.39 -5.91
CA ALA A 29 12.24 34.40 -5.04
C ALA A 29 12.90 34.42 -3.64
N PRO A 30 12.94 35.57 -2.94
CA PRO A 30 13.71 35.73 -1.71
C PRO A 30 13.02 35.09 -0.51
N GLY A 31 13.79 34.25 0.19
CA GLY A 31 13.32 33.41 1.30
C GLY A 31 14.13 32.12 1.27
N THR A 32 15.38 32.20 1.72
CA THR A 32 16.46 31.23 1.46
C THR A 32 15.99 29.78 1.51
N ALA A 33 15.71 29.22 0.32
CA ALA A 33 15.56 27.79 0.16
C ALA A 33 16.86 27.14 0.60
N ALA A 34 16.78 26.19 1.54
CA ALA A 34 17.93 25.38 1.88
C ALA A 34 18.47 24.73 0.59
N ASN A 35 19.77 24.84 0.36
CA ASN A 35 20.43 24.28 -0.83
C ASN A 35 20.50 22.74 -0.71
N TYR A 36 19.34 22.10 -0.85
CA TYR A 36 19.20 20.65 -0.86
C TYR A 36 19.95 20.04 -2.03
N SER A 37 20.66 18.93 -1.78
CA SER A 37 21.40 18.26 -2.84
C SER A 37 20.46 17.83 -3.97
N PRO A 38 20.75 18.19 -5.24
CA PRO A 38 19.98 17.68 -6.38
C PRO A 38 19.94 16.15 -6.44
N ARG A 39 20.94 15.47 -5.86
CA ARG A 39 21.00 14.00 -5.79
C ARG A 39 20.00 13.41 -4.80
N LEU A 40 19.48 14.20 -3.87
CA LEU A 40 18.59 13.77 -2.78
C LEU A 40 17.20 14.42 -2.84
N CYS A 41 16.99 15.42 -3.70
CA CYS A 41 15.76 16.20 -3.74
C CYS A 41 15.17 16.29 -5.15
N ASN A 42 13.84 16.24 -5.21
CA ASN A 42 12.98 16.68 -6.30
C ASN A 42 11.66 17.17 -5.68
N GLU A 43 10.73 17.67 -6.51
CA GLU A 43 9.47 18.26 -6.04
C GLU A 43 8.57 17.26 -5.27
N ASP A 44 8.57 15.98 -5.67
CA ASP A 44 7.80 14.91 -5.04
C ASP A 44 8.31 14.56 -3.63
N LEU A 45 9.63 14.56 -3.43
CA LEU A 45 10.32 14.15 -2.20
C LEU A 45 10.57 15.30 -1.21
N ALA A 46 10.49 16.55 -1.65
CA ALA A 46 10.68 17.73 -0.80
C ALA A 46 9.69 17.78 0.38
N PRO A 47 10.01 18.47 1.50
CA PRO A 47 9.06 18.70 2.58
C PRO A 47 7.79 19.38 2.04
N THR A 48 6.61 18.80 2.32
CA THR A 48 5.35 19.39 1.86
C THR A 48 5.11 20.73 2.53
N ARG A 49 4.78 21.75 1.73
CA ARG A 49 4.43 23.10 2.21
C ARG A 49 3.05 23.11 2.88
N ASP A 50 2.11 22.35 2.32
CA ASP A 50 0.72 22.30 2.79
C ASP A 50 0.40 20.98 3.51
N GLN A 51 0.32 21.04 4.83
CA GLN A 51 -0.19 19.95 5.66
C GLN A 51 -1.69 20.13 5.91
N ASN A 52 -2.51 20.05 4.86
CA ASN A 52 -3.94 20.38 4.91
C ASN A 52 -4.90 19.19 5.10
N TRP A 53 -4.41 17.95 5.20
CA TRP A 53 -5.28 16.78 5.39
C TRP A 53 -5.86 16.70 6.80
N SER A 54 -7.15 16.40 6.86
CA SER A 54 -7.93 16.15 8.08
C SER A 54 -8.02 14.67 8.41
N TRP A 55 -8.58 14.34 9.58
CA TRP A 55 -8.90 12.98 9.98
C TRP A 55 -9.78 12.25 8.96
N TYR A 56 -10.63 12.98 8.22
CA TYR A 56 -11.49 12.41 7.19
C TYR A 56 -10.68 11.90 5.99
N ASN A 57 -9.62 12.61 5.58
CA ASN A 57 -8.77 12.16 4.47
C ASN A 57 -8.02 10.85 4.81
N ILE A 58 -7.54 10.75 6.06
CA ILE A 58 -6.91 9.53 6.58
C ILE A 58 -7.93 8.40 6.77
N PHE A 59 -9.16 8.72 7.20
CA PHE A 59 -10.27 7.77 7.25
C PHE A 59 -10.58 7.21 5.85
N SER A 60 -10.79 8.08 4.85
CA SER A 60 -11.10 7.67 3.47
C SER A 60 -9.98 6.86 2.81
N PHE A 61 -8.71 7.16 3.12
CA PHE A 61 -7.57 6.34 2.70
C PHE A 61 -7.72 4.88 3.19
N TRP A 62 -7.88 4.67 4.49
CA TRP A 62 -8.05 3.32 5.05
C TRP A 62 -9.38 2.68 4.67
N MET A 63 -10.44 3.48 4.49
CA MET A 63 -11.74 3.03 3.99
C MET A 63 -11.59 2.34 2.63
N SER A 64 -10.80 2.94 1.74
CA SER A 64 -10.40 2.39 0.45
C SER A 64 -9.52 1.13 0.62
N ASP A 65 -8.39 1.26 1.32
CA ASP A 65 -7.38 0.19 1.48
C ASP A 65 -7.95 -1.13 2.04
N VAL A 66 -8.85 -1.03 3.02
CA VAL A 66 -9.50 -2.17 3.67
C VAL A 66 -10.38 -2.98 2.71
N HIS A 67 -11.14 -2.34 1.83
CA HIS A 67 -12.13 -3.01 0.96
C HIS A 67 -11.52 -3.58 -0.33
N SER A 68 -10.31 -4.14 -0.22
CA SER A 68 -9.60 -4.74 -1.35
C SER A 68 -9.93 -6.22 -1.55
N MET A 69 -9.87 -6.68 -2.80
CA MET A 69 -10.06 -8.09 -3.16
C MET A 69 -9.10 -9.01 -2.41
N GLY A 70 -7.81 -8.64 -2.31
CA GLY A 70 -6.83 -9.36 -1.51
C GLY A 70 -7.24 -9.51 -0.03
N GLY A 71 -7.88 -8.49 0.56
CA GLY A 71 -8.37 -8.52 1.93
C GLY A 71 -9.49 -9.54 2.12
N TYR A 72 -10.46 -9.59 1.20
CA TYR A 72 -11.52 -10.61 1.20
C TYR A 72 -10.95 -12.02 1.08
N VAL A 73 -10.03 -12.25 0.15
CA VAL A 73 -9.40 -13.57 -0.05
C VAL A 73 -8.58 -14.00 1.17
N VAL A 74 -7.83 -13.09 1.80
CA VAL A 74 -7.07 -13.39 3.03
C VAL A 74 -8.00 -13.69 4.20
N ALA A 75 -9.03 -12.87 4.43
CA ALA A 75 -10.04 -13.13 5.47
C ALA A 75 -10.73 -14.48 5.27
N ALA A 76 -11.05 -14.82 4.02
CA ALA A 76 -11.68 -16.09 3.66
C ALA A 76 -10.70 -17.29 3.81
N SER A 77 -9.40 -17.09 3.59
CA SER A 77 -8.37 -18.12 3.84
C SER A 77 -8.30 -18.56 5.30
N PHE A 78 -8.72 -17.73 6.26
CA PHE A 78 -8.71 -18.11 7.68
C PHE A 78 -9.75 -19.18 8.02
N PHE A 79 -10.81 -19.34 7.20
CA PHE A 79 -11.72 -20.47 7.36
C PHE A 79 -11.06 -21.81 6.99
N THR A 80 -10.04 -21.84 6.11
CA THR A 80 -9.33 -23.09 5.74
C THR A 80 -8.36 -23.57 6.82
N LEU A 81 -7.93 -22.67 7.71
CA LEU A 81 -7.23 -22.97 8.97
C LEU A 81 -8.11 -23.74 9.97
N GLY A 82 -9.42 -23.85 9.72
CA GLY A 82 -10.38 -24.52 10.61
C GLY A 82 -11.02 -23.59 11.65
N LEU A 83 -10.82 -22.27 11.53
CA LEU A 83 -11.46 -21.28 12.41
C LEU A 83 -12.95 -21.12 12.11
N ALA A 84 -13.74 -20.94 13.16
CA ALA A 84 -15.14 -20.57 13.05
C ALA A 84 -15.32 -19.08 12.68
N SER A 85 -16.45 -18.71 12.08
CA SER A 85 -16.70 -17.33 11.61
C SER A 85 -16.52 -16.26 12.68
N TRP A 86 -16.92 -16.51 13.94
CA TRP A 86 -16.69 -15.60 15.06
C TRP A 86 -15.20 -15.48 15.45
N GLN A 87 -14.43 -16.56 15.30
CA GLN A 87 -13.00 -16.57 15.56
C GLN A 87 -12.27 -15.76 14.49
N VAL A 88 -12.63 -15.96 13.21
CA VAL A 88 -12.13 -15.16 12.09
C VAL A 88 -12.39 -13.67 12.33
N LEU A 89 -13.61 -13.30 12.72
CA LEU A 89 -13.96 -11.91 13.08
C LEU A 89 -13.07 -11.35 14.19
N LEU A 90 -12.84 -12.09 15.28
CA LEU A 90 -11.96 -11.64 16.36
C LEU A 90 -10.49 -11.51 15.93
N CYS A 91 -9.98 -12.41 15.10
CA CYS A 91 -8.59 -12.35 14.60
C CYS A 91 -8.38 -11.14 13.68
N LEU A 92 -9.36 -10.87 12.80
CA LEU A 92 -9.41 -9.68 11.95
C LEU A 92 -9.37 -8.40 12.80
N LEU A 93 -10.19 -8.31 13.84
CA LEU A 93 -10.24 -7.16 14.75
C LEU A 93 -8.97 -7.01 15.60
N ALA A 94 -8.41 -8.11 16.13
CA ALA A 94 -7.17 -8.09 16.90
C ALA A 94 -5.99 -7.63 16.02
N GLY A 95 -5.85 -8.20 14.82
CA GLY A 95 -4.79 -7.86 13.87
C GLY A 95 -4.87 -6.40 13.44
N ILE A 96 -6.05 -5.89 13.07
CA ILE A 96 -6.20 -4.49 12.63
C ILE A 96 -5.95 -3.48 13.77
N CYS A 97 -6.18 -3.86 15.03
CA CYS A 97 -5.80 -3.02 16.19
C CYS A 97 -4.27 -2.92 16.34
N ILE A 98 -3.53 -4.00 16.07
CA ILE A 98 -2.05 -3.98 16.04
C ILE A 98 -1.58 -3.10 14.87
N VAL A 99 -2.14 -3.27 13.67
CA VAL A 99 -1.87 -2.41 12.50
C VAL A 99 -2.10 -0.94 12.83
N GLN A 100 -3.21 -0.59 13.51
CA GLN A 100 -3.51 0.77 13.91
C GLN A 100 -2.44 1.36 14.86
N LEU A 101 -1.98 0.57 15.84
CA LEU A 101 -0.91 1.00 16.74
C LEU A 101 0.39 1.25 15.97
N CYS A 102 0.79 0.32 15.12
CA CYS A 102 1.99 0.42 14.28
C CYS A 102 1.91 1.61 13.30
N ALA A 103 0.75 1.84 12.66
CA ALA A 103 0.55 2.94 11.72
C ALA A 103 0.69 4.30 12.41
N ASN A 104 0.21 4.42 13.66
CA ASN A 104 0.43 5.61 14.48
C ASN A 104 1.91 5.83 14.86
N LEU A 105 2.73 4.77 14.92
CA LEU A 105 4.16 4.90 15.22
C LEU A 105 4.95 5.32 13.97
N VAL A 106 4.69 4.70 12.83
CA VAL A 106 5.33 5.03 11.53
C VAL A 106 4.91 6.40 11.01
N ALA A 107 3.67 6.81 11.22
CA ALA A 107 3.18 8.11 10.73
C ALA A 107 3.88 9.33 11.33
N LYS A 108 4.35 9.24 12.59
CA LYS A 108 4.81 10.40 13.36
C LYS A 108 6.04 11.08 12.75
N PRO A 109 7.12 10.37 12.37
CA PRO A 109 8.26 10.97 11.64
C PRO A 109 7.84 11.81 10.42
N SER A 110 7.07 11.23 9.49
CA SER A 110 6.65 11.92 8.26
C SER A 110 5.67 13.06 8.54
N GLN A 111 4.72 12.90 9.46
CA GLN A 111 3.79 13.97 9.84
C GLN A 111 4.52 15.17 10.46
N MET A 112 5.56 14.94 11.27
CA MET A 112 6.35 16.02 11.90
C MET A 112 7.24 16.78 10.91
N THR A 113 7.60 16.17 9.78
CA THR A 113 8.63 16.67 8.85
C THR A 113 8.12 17.05 7.47
N GLY A 114 6.92 16.60 7.10
CA GLY A 114 6.34 16.83 5.76
C GLY A 114 6.98 16.00 4.64
N VAL A 115 7.93 15.11 4.93
CA VAL A 115 8.63 14.26 3.94
C VAL A 115 8.07 12.82 3.88
N PRO A 116 8.13 12.15 2.72
CA PRO A 116 7.60 10.79 2.56
C PRO A 116 8.48 9.74 3.28
N TYR A 117 7.98 8.51 3.33
CA TYR A 117 8.61 7.38 4.02
C TYR A 117 10.08 7.18 3.60
N ALA A 118 10.34 7.14 2.28
CA ALA A 118 11.67 6.90 1.72
C ALA A 118 12.71 7.94 2.16
N VAL A 119 12.29 9.18 2.43
CA VAL A 119 13.16 10.25 2.93
C VAL A 119 13.40 10.11 4.43
N VAL A 120 12.38 9.73 5.23
CA VAL A 120 12.54 9.41 6.65
C VAL A 120 13.56 8.27 6.86
N CYS A 121 13.60 7.28 5.98
CA CYS A 121 14.59 6.19 6.04
C CYS A 121 16.05 6.67 6.02
N ARG A 122 16.34 7.88 5.50
CA ARG A 122 17.68 8.47 5.53
C ARG A 122 18.19 8.71 6.95
N GLN A 123 17.29 8.94 7.92
CA GLN A 123 17.67 9.06 9.32
C GLN A 123 18.33 7.78 9.86
N ALA A 124 17.78 6.61 9.54
CA ALA A 124 18.28 5.34 10.07
C ALA A 124 19.37 4.72 9.19
N PHE A 125 19.19 4.73 7.86
CA PHE A 125 20.09 4.05 6.91
C PHE A 125 21.15 4.95 6.27
N GLY A 126 21.07 6.26 6.46
CA GLY A 126 21.91 7.26 5.79
C GLY A 126 21.34 7.71 4.45
N VAL A 127 21.83 8.85 3.95
CA VAL A 127 21.27 9.54 2.77
C VAL A 127 21.26 8.72 1.48
N PHE A 128 22.24 7.82 1.27
CA PHE A 128 22.24 6.86 0.17
C PHE A 128 21.78 5.46 0.61
N GLY A 129 22.02 5.08 1.87
CA GLY A 129 21.56 3.80 2.41
C GLY A 129 20.04 3.65 2.50
N ALA A 130 19.28 4.76 2.53
CA ALA A 130 17.82 4.76 2.41
C ALA A 130 17.29 4.10 1.12
N ASN A 131 18.14 3.93 0.10
CA ASN A 131 17.79 3.17 -1.10
C ASN A 131 17.58 1.68 -0.81
N ILE A 132 18.12 1.14 0.28
CA ILE A 132 17.93 -0.26 0.67
C ILE A 132 16.46 -0.53 1.07
N PRO A 133 15.86 0.16 2.06
CA PRO A 133 14.43 0.02 2.36
C PRO A 133 13.56 0.34 1.14
N ALA A 134 13.88 1.41 0.39
CA ALA A 134 13.10 1.82 -0.77
C ALA A 134 13.05 0.74 -1.87
N VAL A 135 14.20 0.15 -2.24
CA VAL A 135 14.23 -0.93 -3.25
C VAL A 135 13.52 -2.18 -2.73
N ILE A 136 13.75 -2.60 -1.48
CA ILE A 136 13.03 -3.75 -0.89
C ILE A 136 11.52 -3.52 -0.97
N ARG A 137 11.04 -2.35 -0.56
CA ARG A 137 9.62 -2.01 -0.56
C ARG A 137 9.03 -1.91 -1.97
N GLY A 138 9.78 -1.35 -2.91
CA GLY A 138 9.42 -1.24 -4.32
C GLY A 138 9.26 -2.61 -4.99
N LEU A 139 10.17 -3.54 -4.73
CA LEU A 139 10.07 -4.94 -5.19
C LEU A 139 8.84 -5.64 -4.61
N ILE A 140 8.52 -5.41 -3.33
CA ILE A 140 7.30 -5.96 -2.72
C ILE A 140 6.03 -5.35 -3.35
N ALA A 141 6.07 -4.09 -3.78
CA ALA A 141 4.96 -3.49 -4.50
C ALA A 141 4.73 -4.13 -5.88
N PHE A 142 5.77 -4.67 -6.54
CA PHE A 142 5.59 -5.45 -7.79
C PHE A 142 4.65 -6.63 -7.56
N ALA A 143 4.86 -7.39 -6.47
CA ALA A 143 4.03 -8.53 -6.12
C ALA A 143 2.59 -8.08 -5.84
N TRP A 144 2.39 -7.11 -4.93
CA TRP A 144 1.05 -6.67 -4.55
C TRP A 144 0.26 -5.98 -5.65
N TYR A 145 0.88 -5.09 -6.42
CA TYR A 145 0.23 -4.46 -7.58
C TYR A 145 -0.20 -5.50 -8.60
N GLY A 146 0.63 -6.53 -8.82
CA GLY A 146 0.32 -7.66 -9.68
C GLY A 146 -0.82 -8.53 -9.17
N ILE A 147 -0.79 -8.91 -7.89
CA ILE A 147 -1.81 -9.76 -7.24
C ILE A 147 -3.18 -9.08 -7.32
N GLN A 148 -3.28 -7.81 -6.92
CA GLN A 148 -4.54 -7.07 -6.95
C GLN A 148 -5.03 -6.80 -8.38
N THR A 149 -4.12 -6.54 -9.34
CA THR A 149 -4.48 -6.45 -10.78
C THR A 149 -5.03 -7.77 -11.30
N TRP A 150 -4.44 -8.89 -10.89
CA TRP A 150 -4.91 -10.22 -11.27
C TRP A 150 -6.28 -10.54 -10.67
N LEU A 151 -6.50 -10.27 -9.38
CA LEU A 151 -7.81 -10.44 -8.74
C LEU A 151 -8.89 -9.59 -9.43
N ALA A 152 -8.59 -8.33 -9.80
CA ALA A 152 -9.49 -7.51 -10.59
C ALA A 152 -9.72 -8.05 -12.01
N SER A 153 -8.70 -8.68 -12.62
CA SER A 153 -8.83 -9.30 -13.95
C SER A 153 -9.69 -10.57 -13.94
N ASN A 154 -9.71 -11.33 -12.84
CA ASN A 154 -10.62 -12.46 -12.68
C ASN A 154 -12.08 -11.99 -12.64
N ALA A 155 -12.35 -10.85 -11.98
CA ALA A 155 -13.67 -10.21 -12.00
C ALA A 155 -14.10 -9.87 -13.44
N LEU A 156 -13.21 -9.22 -14.20
CA LEU A 156 -13.46 -8.87 -15.60
C LEU A 156 -13.65 -10.11 -16.48
N MET A 157 -12.91 -11.19 -16.24
CA MET A 157 -13.06 -12.47 -16.94
C MET A 157 -14.43 -13.10 -16.66
N LEU A 158 -14.90 -13.10 -15.41
CA LEU A 158 -16.21 -13.64 -15.03
C LEU A 158 -17.37 -12.83 -15.62
N VAL A 159 -17.28 -11.49 -15.63
CA VAL A 159 -18.22 -10.62 -16.38
C VAL A 159 -18.20 -11.00 -17.86
N SER A 160 -17.01 -11.10 -18.46
CA SER A 160 -16.86 -11.35 -19.89
C SER A 160 -17.44 -12.69 -20.32
N LEU A 161 -17.19 -13.76 -19.54
CA LEU A 161 -17.74 -15.09 -19.79
C LEU A 161 -19.26 -15.15 -19.60
N LYS A 162 -19.82 -14.34 -18.69
CA LYS A 162 -21.27 -14.30 -18.46
C LYS A 162 -22.02 -13.59 -19.60
N PHE A 163 -21.52 -12.46 -20.10
CA PHE A 163 -22.17 -11.72 -21.20
C PHE A 163 -21.77 -12.20 -22.60
N TRP A 164 -20.59 -12.79 -22.75
CA TRP A 164 -20.12 -13.37 -24.00
C TRP A 164 -19.57 -14.79 -23.78
N PRO A 165 -20.44 -15.81 -23.58
CA PRO A 165 -20.02 -17.20 -23.33
C PRO A 165 -19.11 -17.80 -24.42
N GLY A 166 -19.16 -17.28 -25.66
CA GLY A 166 -18.24 -17.66 -26.73
C GLY A 166 -16.75 -17.39 -26.43
N LEU A 167 -16.44 -16.51 -25.46
CA LEU A 167 -15.07 -16.29 -24.98
C LEU A 167 -14.53 -17.48 -24.17
N ALA A 168 -15.35 -18.45 -23.77
CA ALA A 168 -14.92 -19.66 -23.06
C ALA A 168 -13.83 -20.42 -23.82
N ALA A 169 -13.83 -20.40 -25.16
CA ALA A 169 -12.78 -21.01 -25.97
C ALA A 169 -11.37 -20.48 -25.63
N LEU A 170 -11.25 -19.21 -25.23
CA LEU A 170 -10.00 -18.55 -24.84
C LEU A 170 -9.55 -18.90 -23.40
N THR A 171 -10.30 -19.73 -22.68
CA THR A 171 -9.91 -20.21 -21.34
C THR A 171 -9.10 -21.51 -21.39
N HIS A 172 -9.18 -22.28 -22.49
CA HIS A 172 -8.57 -23.60 -22.61
C HIS A 172 -7.05 -23.56 -22.83
N THR A 173 -6.55 -22.53 -23.50
CA THR A 173 -5.11 -22.31 -23.74
C THR A 173 -4.52 -21.47 -22.62
N SER A 174 -3.41 -21.94 -22.02
CA SER A 174 -2.70 -21.22 -20.96
C SER A 174 -1.22 -21.01 -21.28
N TRP A 175 -0.67 -19.92 -20.76
CA TRP A 175 0.72 -19.50 -20.94
C TRP A 175 1.22 -18.86 -19.64
N PHE A 176 2.40 -19.31 -19.16
CA PHE A 176 2.96 -18.92 -17.85
C PHE A 176 1.99 -19.04 -16.65
N GLY A 177 1.02 -19.96 -16.70
CA GLY A 177 0.05 -20.22 -15.63
C GLY A 177 -1.26 -19.43 -15.74
N LEU A 178 -1.45 -18.57 -16.75
CA LEU A 178 -2.69 -17.81 -16.96
C LEU A 178 -3.30 -18.13 -18.33
N SER A 179 -4.63 -18.20 -18.42
CA SER A 179 -5.33 -18.47 -19.68
C SER A 179 -5.21 -17.32 -20.68
N GLN A 180 -5.45 -17.57 -21.98
CA GLN A 180 -5.43 -16.51 -22.99
C GLN A 180 -6.45 -15.39 -22.68
N LEU A 181 -7.65 -15.75 -22.22
CA LEU A 181 -8.64 -14.78 -21.74
C LEU A 181 -8.17 -14.05 -20.49
N GLY A 182 -7.55 -14.76 -19.55
CA GLY A 182 -6.95 -14.19 -18.34
C GLY A 182 -5.88 -13.15 -18.66
N TRP A 183 -5.00 -13.43 -19.63
CA TRP A 183 -4.00 -12.47 -20.13
C TRP A 183 -4.63 -11.22 -20.76
N ILE A 184 -5.69 -11.37 -21.55
CA ILE A 184 -6.43 -10.24 -22.14
C ILE A 184 -7.05 -9.38 -21.03
N CYS A 185 -7.71 -10.01 -20.04
CA CYS A 185 -8.31 -9.32 -18.91
C CYS A 185 -7.23 -8.63 -18.04
N PHE A 186 -6.11 -9.30 -17.77
CA PHE A 186 -5.00 -8.76 -17.00
C PHE A 186 -4.37 -7.55 -17.69
N ALA A 187 -4.06 -7.65 -18.99
CA ALA A 187 -3.52 -6.55 -19.77
C ALA A 187 -4.48 -5.35 -19.83
N THR A 188 -5.79 -5.61 -19.98
CA THR A 188 -6.83 -4.58 -19.94
C THR A 188 -6.85 -3.85 -18.58
N MET A 189 -6.87 -4.60 -17.48
CA MET A 189 -6.86 -4.05 -16.12
C MET A 189 -5.57 -3.29 -15.80
N TRP A 190 -4.43 -3.79 -16.28
CA TRP A 190 -3.11 -3.17 -16.13
C TRP A 190 -3.04 -1.83 -16.86
N LEU A 191 -3.51 -1.78 -18.12
CA LEU A 191 -3.55 -0.55 -18.92
C LEU A 191 -4.51 0.49 -18.32
N LEU A 192 -5.70 0.08 -17.88
CA LEU A 192 -6.68 0.97 -17.23
C LEU A 192 -6.11 1.64 -15.98
N GLN A 193 -5.45 0.87 -15.11
CA GLN A 193 -4.81 1.40 -13.90
C GLN A 193 -3.66 2.38 -14.24
N ALA A 194 -2.80 2.02 -15.19
CA ALA A 194 -1.72 2.88 -15.65
C ALA A 194 -2.24 4.21 -16.24
N MET A 195 -3.33 4.16 -17.01
CA MET A 195 -3.97 5.37 -17.55
C MET A 195 -4.55 6.27 -16.46
N VAL A 196 -5.26 5.73 -15.46
CA VAL A 196 -5.79 6.53 -14.33
C VAL A 196 -4.64 7.17 -13.55
N PHE A 197 -3.57 6.41 -13.28
CA PHE A 197 -2.39 6.92 -12.59
C PHE A 197 -1.68 8.04 -13.36
N TRP A 198 -1.60 7.95 -14.70
CA TRP A 198 -0.91 8.95 -15.53
C TRP A 198 -1.50 10.37 -15.39
N HIS A 199 -2.80 10.46 -15.11
CA HIS A 199 -3.51 11.72 -14.86
C HIS A 199 -3.22 12.35 -13.49
N GLY A 200 -2.44 11.69 -12.64
CA GLY A 200 -1.88 12.23 -11.40
C GLY A 200 -2.82 12.22 -10.19
N MET A 201 -2.29 12.64 -9.04
CA MET A 201 -2.94 12.50 -7.72
C MET A 201 -4.36 13.09 -7.64
N ASN A 202 -4.63 14.19 -8.35
CA ASN A 202 -5.96 14.80 -8.37
C ASN A 202 -7.02 13.94 -9.07
N ALA A 203 -6.64 13.18 -10.11
CA ALA A 203 -7.54 12.25 -10.78
C ALA A 203 -7.77 11.01 -9.90
N ILE A 204 -6.70 10.47 -9.30
CA ILE A 204 -6.74 9.34 -8.36
C ILE A 204 -7.69 9.65 -7.19
N LYS A 205 -7.58 10.84 -6.59
CA LYS A 205 -8.47 11.28 -5.50
C LYS A 205 -9.95 11.27 -5.92
N ARG A 206 -10.30 11.95 -7.01
CA ARG A 206 -11.69 12.05 -7.50
C ARG A 206 -12.28 10.68 -7.84
N PHE A 207 -11.46 9.77 -8.37
CA PHE A 207 -11.86 8.40 -8.68
C PHE A 207 -12.23 7.63 -7.40
N ILE A 208 -11.40 7.73 -6.36
CA ILE A 208 -11.59 7.02 -5.09
C ILE A 208 -12.76 7.59 -4.28
N ASP A 209 -12.97 8.91 -4.31
CA ASP A 209 -14.11 9.59 -3.67
C ASP A 209 -15.47 9.01 -4.14
N VAL A 210 -15.54 8.46 -5.36
CA VAL A 210 -16.72 7.77 -5.91
C VAL A 210 -16.65 6.24 -5.70
N ALA A 211 -15.51 5.63 -6.02
CA ALA A 211 -15.38 4.18 -6.05
C ALA A 211 -15.45 3.54 -4.65
N GLY A 212 -14.91 4.20 -3.62
CA GLY A 212 -14.92 3.72 -2.24
C GLY A 212 -16.34 3.49 -1.72
N PRO A 213 -17.21 4.52 -1.64
CA PRO A 213 -18.61 4.38 -1.22
C PRO A 213 -19.41 3.35 -2.04
N ALA A 214 -19.13 3.23 -3.34
CA ALA A 214 -19.84 2.30 -4.22
C ALA A 214 -19.62 0.82 -3.82
N VAL A 215 -18.45 0.44 -3.31
CA VAL A 215 -18.21 -0.92 -2.77
C VAL A 215 -19.12 -1.22 -1.59
N TYR A 216 -19.31 -0.28 -0.66
CA TYR A 216 -20.13 -0.51 0.53
C TYR A 216 -21.59 -0.74 0.15
N VAL A 217 -22.09 -0.01 -0.86
CA VAL A 217 -23.43 -0.22 -1.41
C VAL A 217 -23.54 -1.61 -2.03
N VAL A 218 -22.59 -2.02 -2.87
CA VAL A 218 -22.63 -3.34 -3.54
C VAL A 218 -22.45 -4.50 -2.56
N MET A 219 -21.47 -4.44 -1.67
CA MET A 219 -21.18 -5.48 -0.69
C MET A 219 -22.24 -5.56 0.41
N GLY A 220 -22.80 -4.41 0.83
CA GLY A 220 -23.96 -4.36 1.71
C GLY A 220 -25.22 -4.93 1.05
N ALA A 221 -25.46 -4.62 -0.22
CA ALA A 221 -26.57 -5.21 -0.99
C ALA A 221 -26.40 -6.72 -1.20
N LEU A 222 -25.17 -7.20 -1.44
CA LEU A 222 -24.87 -8.63 -1.57
C LEU A 222 -25.09 -9.38 -0.25
N ALA A 223 -24.60 -8.84 0.87
CA ALA A 223 -24.87 -9.39 2.19
C ALA A 223 -26.38 -9.38 2.53
N GLY A 224 -27.08 -8.29 2.21
CA GLY A 224 -28.54 -8.19 2.37
C GLY A 224 -29.31 -9.20 1.50
N TRP A 225 -28.85 -9.45 0.27
CA TRP A 225 -29.42 -10.47 -0.63
C TRP A 225 -29.21 -11.88 -0.10
N ILE A 226 -28.02 -12.19 0.43
CA ILE A 226 -27.74 -13.47 1.11
C ILE A 226 -28.70 -13.66 2.30
N VAL A 227 -28.79 -12.69 3.21
CA VAL A 227 -29.70 -12.75 4.38
C VAL A 227 -31.17 -12.86 3.96
N TYR A 228 -31.59 -12.19 2.88
CA TYR A 228 -32.93 -12.32 2.32
C TYR A 228 -33.21 -13.73 1.77
N LYS A 229 -32.20 -14.41 1.21
CA LYS A 229 -32.33 -15.76 0.67
C LYS A 229 -32.25 -16.88 1.72
N THR A 230 -31.46 -16.69 2.78
CA THR A 230 -31.20 -17.72 3.80
C THR A 230 -31.94 -17.49 5.12
N GLY A 231 -32.49 -16.30 5.35
CA GLY A 231 -32.84 -15.82 6.68
C GLY A 231 -31.59 -15.57 7.54
N PHE A 232 -31.79 -15.00 8.73
CA PHE A 232 -30.72 -14.84 9.72
C PHE A 232 -30.25 -16.20 10.28
N ASP A 233 -31.16 -17.17 10.41
CA ASP A 233 -30.85 -18.52 10.90
C ASP A 233 -29.91 -19.29 9.95
N GLY A 234 -29.89 -18.93 8.66
CA GLY A 234 -28.94 -19.44 7.69
C GLY A 234 -27.53 -18.83 7.78
N ILE A 235 -27.28 -17.86 8.66
CA ILE A 235 -25.95 -17.28 8.90
C ILE A 235 -25.35 -17.92 10.15
N SER A 236 -24.51 -18.94 9.96
CA SER A 236 -23.80 -19.56 11.06
C SER A 236 -22.50 -18.82 11.40
N PHE A 237 -22.44 -18.29 12.63
CA PHE A 237 -21.21 -17.72 13.19
C PHE A 237 -20.25 -18.77 13.75
N THR A 238 -20.71 -20.01 13.93
CA THR A 238 -19.93 -21.16 14.44
C THR A 238 -19.44 -22.10 13.34
N LEU A 239 -19.75 -21.83 12.08
CA LEU A 239 -19.31 -22.62 10.93
C LEU A 239 -17.78 -22.59 10.81
N ALA A 240 -17.16 -23.77 10.89
CA ALA A 240 -15.75 -24.01 10.68
C ALA A 240 -15.57 -25.12 9.63
N SER A 241 -14.50 -25.06 8.83
CA SER A 241 -14.23 -26.08 7.81
C SER A 241 -13.75 -27.42 8.38
N LYS A 242 -13.25 -27.44 9.61
CA LYS A 242 -12.63 -28.58 10.30
C LYS A 242 -12.94 -28.51 11.79
N ALA A 243 -13.07 -29.66 12.45
CA ALA A 243 -13.10 -29.73 13.90
C ALA A 243 -11.67 -29.62 14.45
N LEU A 244 -11.41 -28.61 15.28
CA LEU A 244 -10.15 -28.37 15.97
C LEU A 244 -10.34 -28.49 17.48
N SER A 245 -9.34 -28.99 18.21
CA SER A 245 -9.32 -28.92 19.68
C SER A 245 -9.20 -27.46 20.18
N GLY A 246 -9.59 -27.19 21.42
CA GLY A 246 -9.57 -25.83 21.97
C GLY A 246 -8.19 -25.16 21.92
N SER A 247 -7.11 -25.91 22.14
CA SER A 247 -5.73 -25.40 22.03
C SER A 247 -5.32 -25.11 20.58
N GLU A 248 -5.72 -25.96 19.63
CA GLU A 248 -5.46 -25.72 18.21
C GLU A 248 -6.23 -24.50 17.70
N GLN A 249 -7.48 -24.32 18.11
CA GLN A 249 -8.26 -23.12 17.78
C GLN A 249 -7.56 -21.84 18.26
N VAL A 250 -7.13 -21.79 19.53
CA VAL A 250 -6.39 -20.63 20.08
C VAL A 250 -5.09 -20.38 19.31
N TRP A 251 -4.34 -21.44 18.97
CA TRP A 251 -3.12 -21.30 18.17
C TRP A 251 -3.41 -20.74 16.78
N GLN A 252 -4.40 -21.28 16.06
CA GLN A 252 -4.80 -20.80 14.75
C GLN A 252 -5.34 -19.36 14.80
N MET A 253 -6.00 -18.95 15.89
CA MET A 253 -6.43 -17.56 16.08
C MET A 253 -5.24 -16.60 16.24
N ILE A 254 -4.21 -16.99 16.98
CA ILE A 254 -2.97 -16.22 17.12
C ILE A 254 -2.24 -16.13 15.76
N THR A 255 -2.19 -17.24 15.01
CA THR A 255 -1.63 -17.31 13.65
C THR A 255 -2.38 -16.39 12.68
N ALA A 256 -3.71 -16.48 12.60
CA ALA A 256 -4.52 -15.61 11.74
C ALA A 256 -4.38 -14.12 12.11
N THR A 257 -4.32 -13.80 13.41
CA THR A 257 -4.03 -12.45 13.90
C THR A 257 -2.68 -11.92 13.41
N ALA A 258 -1.65 -12.79 13.38
CA ALA A 258 -0.34 -12.42 12.87
C ALA A 258 -0.33 -12.22 11.34
N LEU A 259 -1.02 -13.09 10.58
CA LEU A 259 -1.17 -12.99 9.14
C LEU A 259 -1.89 -11.69 8.71
N VAL A 260 -2.85 -11.18 9.49
CA VAL A 260 -3.47 -9.85 9.25
C VAL A 260 -2.42 -8.74 9.33
N VAL A 261 -1.50 -8.79 10.29
CA VAL A 261 -0.43 -7.78 10.42
C VAL A 261 0.59 -7.91 9.28
N SER A 262 0.94 -9.14 8.88
CA SER A 262 1.78 -9.41 7.70
C SER A 262 1.13 -8.90 6.40
N TYR A 263 -0.19 -9.06 6.23
CA TYR A 263 -0.95 -8.56 5.07
C TYR A 263 -0.88 -7.02 4.97
N PHE A 264 -1.22 -6.31 6.06
CA PHE A 264 -1.17 -4.85 6.07
C PHE A 264 0.26 -4.26 6.14
N SER A 265 1.30 -5.09 6.27
CA SER A 265 2.67 -4.64 6.54
C SER A 265 3.25 -3.70 5.48
N GLY A 266 2.89 -3.87 4.20
CA GLY A 266 3.31 -3.03 3.09
C GLY A 266 2.73 -1.61 3.14
N PRO A 267 1.40 -1.44 3.14
CA PRO A 267 0.75 -0.14 3.37
C PRO A 267 1.14 0.50 4.70
N LEU A 268 1.26 -0.30 5.76
CA LEU A 268 1.67 0.13 7.10
C LEU A 268 3.04 0.81 7.11
N LEU A 269 4.05 0.21 6.46
CA LEU A 269 5.42 0.73 6.46
C LEU A 269 5.52 2.07 5.70
N ASN A 270 4.78 2.21 4.60
CA ASN A 270 4.77 3.42 3.77
C ASN A 270 3.70 4.44 4.16
N PHE A 271 2.96 4.23 5.25
CA PHE A 271 1.91 5.14 5.69
C PHE A 271 2.42 6.59 5.93
N GLY A 272 3.74 6.77 6.10
CA GLY A 272 4.41 8.08 6.08
C GLY A 272 4.21 8.90 4.80
N ASP A 273 4.06 8.25 3.64
CA ASP A 273 3.81 8.89 2.35
C ASP A 273 2.49 9.69 2.34
N PHE A 274 1.52 9.25 3.16
CA PHE A 274 0.21 9.89 3.32
C PHE A 274 0.15 10.75 4.58
N SER A 275 0.76 10.30 5.69
CA SER A 275 0.74 11.06 6.96
C SER A 275 1.49 12.39 6.88
N ARG A 276 2.44 12.54 5.94
CA ARG A 276 3.16 13.81 5.69
C ARG A 276 2.23 15.00 5.42
N TYR A 277 1.05 14.76 4.84
CA TYR A 277 0.08 15.81 4.49
C TYR A 277 -0.89 16.17 5.64
N ALA A 278 -0.86 15.44 6.77
CA ALA A 278 -1.84 15.62 7.84
C ALA A 278 -1.52 16.82 8.76
N LYS A 279 -2.55 17.64 9.04
CA LYS A 279 -2.47 18.84 9.89
C LYS A 279 -1.84 18.60 11.27
N SER A 280 -2.10 17.44 11.86
CA SER A 280 -1.54 17.03 13.15
C SER A 280 -1.59 15.53 13.34
N MET A 281 -0.76 15.02 14.25
CA MET A 281 -0.84 13.63 14.71
C MET A 281 -2.18 13.29 15.41
N GLY A 282 -2.93 14.29 15.90
CA GLY A 282 -4.28 14.10 16.43
C GLY A 282 -5.27 13.68 15.33
N GLU A 283 -5.20 14.35 14.18
CA GLU A 283 -6.01 14.03 13.00
C GLU A 283 -5.66 12.64 12.45
N VAL A 284 -4.37 12.31 12.36
CA VAL A 284 -3.91 10.95 11.96
C VAL A 284 -4.45 9.88 12.90
N ARG A 285 -4.32 10.05 14.22
CA ARG A 285 -4.82 9.08 15.22
C ARG A 285 -6.33 8.90 15.14
N ARG A 286 -7.08 9.98 14.90
CA ARG A 286 -8.54 9.95 14.73
C ARG A 286 -8.91 9.22 13.44
N GLY A 287 -8.30 9.58 12.32
CA GLY A 287 -8.52 8.92 11.02
C GLY A 287 -8.19 7.44 11.06
N ASN A 288 -7.02 7.07 11.59
CA ASN A 288 -6.62 5.68 11.81
C ASN A 288 -7.62 4.91 12.68
N ARG A 289 -8.15 5.52 13.76
CA ARG A 289 -9.12 4.82 14.63
C ARG A 289 -10.43 4.50 13.91
N TRP A 290 -10.96 5.44 13.14
CA TRP A 290 -12.21 5.24 12.39
C TRP A 290 -11.99 4.34 11.15
N GLY A 291 -10.88 4.53 10.44
CA GLY A 291 -10.61 3.85 9.17
C GLY A 291 -10.04 2.44 9.30
N LEU A 292 -9.40 2.12 10.43
CA LEU A 292 -8.94 0.77 10.76
C LEU A 292 -10.01 0.03 11.60
N PRO A 293 -9.99 -0.10 12.96
CA PRO A 293 -10.93 -0.97 13.67
C PRO A 293 -12.43 -0.83 13.33
N PHE A 294 -12.98 0.39 13.34
CA PHE A 294 -14.44 0.58 13.15
C PHE A 294 -14.89 0.24 11.73
N ASN A 295 -14.10 0.61 10.74
CA ASN A 295 -14.41 0.32 9.35
C ASN A 295 -14.11 -1.15 8.98
N PHE A 296 -13.03 -1.71 9.51
CA PHE A 296 -12.65 -3.12 9.33
C PHE A 296 -13.66 -4.06 10.00
N LEU A 297 -14.32 -3.63 11.08
CA LEU A 297 -15.44 -4.36 11.69
C LEU A 297 -16.61 -4.53 10.69
N LEU A 298 -17.00 -3.47 9.98
CA LEU A 298 -18.07 -3.54 8.98
C LEU A 298 -17.67 -4.47 7.82
N PHE A 299 -16.45 -4.33 7.30
CA PHE A 299 -15.86 -5.23 6.32
C PHE A 299 -15.90 -6.70 6.77
N ALA A 300 -15.47 -6.98 8.00
CA ALA A 300 -15.38 -8.34 8.53
C ALA A 300 -16.76 -8.97 8.76
N ILE A 301 -17.74 -8.21 9.26
CA ILE A 301 -19.13 -8.67 9.38
C ILE A 301 -19.71 -9.01 8.01
N VAL A 302 -19.57 -8.11 7.02
CA VAL A 302 -20.07 -8.33 5.66
C VAL A 302 -19.42 -9.57 5.03
N THR A 303 -18.11 -9.74 5.20
CA THR A 303 -17.37 -10.93 4.72
C THR A 303 -17.91 -12.20 5.36
N VAL A 304 -18.05 -12.23 6.70
CA VAL A 304 -18.57 -13.39 7.43
C VAL A 304 -20.00 -13.75 7.01
N VAL A 305 -20.88 -12.75 6.84
CA VAL A 305 -22.27 -12.95 6.41
C VAL A 305 -22.33 -13.56 5.00
N ILE A 306 -21.55 -13.02 4.06
CA ILE A 306 -21.50 -13.53 2.68
C ILE A 306 -20.96 -14.96 2.65
N VAL A 307 -19.77 -15.20 3.22
CA VAL A 307 -19.11 -16.53 3.19
C VAL A 307 -19.95 -17.58 3.93
N SER A 308 -20.48 -17.27 5.12
CA SER A 308 -21.31 -18.21 5.88
C SER A 308 -22.65 -18.49 5.19
N GLY A 309 -23.33 -17.46 4.70
CA GLY A 309 -24.61 -17.63 4.02
C GLY A 309 -24.50 -18.39 2.68
N THR A 310 -23.36 -18.31 1.98
CA THR A 310 -23.13 -19.15 0.77
C THR A 310 -23.10 -20.64 1.09
N GLN A 311 -22.62 -21.07 2.26
CA GLN A 311 -22.69 -22.47 2.69
C GLN A 311 -24.15 -22.94 2.80
N SER A 312 -25.02 -22.11 3.38
CA SER A 312 -26.45 -22.40 3.54
C SER A 312 -27.23 -22.32 2.23
N LEU A 313 -26.86 -21.41 1.32
CA LEU A 313 -27.57 -21.17 0.06
C LEU A 313 -27.13 -22.10 -1.08
N PHE A 314 -25.84 -22.45 -1.14
CA PHE A 314 -25.22 -23.18 -2.26
C PHE A 314 -24.55 -24.50 -1.84
N GLY A 315 -24.58 -24.87 -0.55
CA GLY A 315 -23.96 -26.10 -0.04
C GLY A 315 -22.44 -26.06 0.08
N ARG A 316 -21.80 -24.93 -0.27
CA ARG A 316 -20.35 -24.70 -0.13
C ARG A 316 -20.06 -23.25 0.28
N MET A 317 -19.06 -23.05 1.14
CA MET A 317 -18.50 -21.72 1.40
C MET A 317 -17.83 -21.20 0.13
N ILE A 318 -18.38 -20.11 -0.43
CA ILE A 318 -17.77 -19.34 -1.51
C ILE A 318 -16.98 -18.22 -0.87
N THR A 319 -15.67 -18.23 -1.10
CA THR A 319 -14.70 -17.31 -0.49
C THR A 319 -14.48 -16.04 -1.31
N ASP A 320 -14.80 -16.06 -2.61
CA ASP A 320 -14.71 -14.92 -3.50
C ASP A 320 -16.07 -14.16 -3.56
N PRO A 321 -16.11 -12.87 -3.17
CA PRO A 321 -17.32 -12.06 -3.30
C PRO A 321 -17.73 -11.81 -4.76
N ILE A 322 -16.81 -11.89 -5.74
CA ILE A 322 -17.10 -11.78 -7.18
C ILE A 322 -17.87 -13.02 -7.64
N GLU A 323 -17.38 -14.21 -7.29
CA GLU A 323 -18.08 -15.47 -7.59
C GLU A 323 -19.49 -15.43 -6.99
N THR A 324 -19.61 -15.03 -5.72
CA THR A 324 -20.91 -14.89 -5.05
C THR A 324 -21.83 -13.87 -5.73
N ALA A 325 -21.30 -12.70 -6.11
CA ALA A 325 -22.05 -11.67 -6.83
C ALA A 325 -22.55 -12.16 -8.20
N SER A 326 -21.80 -13.02 -8.89
CA SER A 326 -22.20 -13.59 -10.18
C SER A 326 -23.45 -14.47 -10.10
N MET A 327 -23.72 -15.04 -8.92
CA MET A 327 -24.83 -15.96 -8.63
C MET A 327 -26.13 -15.27 -8.19
N VAL A 328 -26.17 -13.93 -8.14
CA VAL A 328 -27.36 -13.15 -7.72
C VAL A 328 -28.59 -13.35 -8.64
N GLY A 329 -28.39 -13.91 -9.83
CA GLY A 329 -29.47 -14.37 -10.73
C GLY A 329 -30.15 -13.28 -11.56
N ASN A 330 -29.88 -12.00 -11.29
CA ASN A 330 -30.29 -10.87 -12.14
C ASN A 330 -29.06 -10.32 -12.87
N ASP A 331 -29.06 -10.40 -14.20
CA ASP A 331 -27.87 -10.07 -15.00
C ASP A 331 -27.47 -8.60 -14.94
N LEU A 332 -28.43 -7.68 -14.82
CA LEU A 332 -28.13 -6.25 -14.64
C LEU A 332 -27.52 -5.98 -13.25
N ALA A 333 -28.02 -6.60 -12.20
CA ALA A 333 -27.43 -6.51 -10.87
C ALA A 333 -26.02 -7.10 -10.82
N VAL A 334 -25.80 -8.23 -11.50
CA VAL A 334 -24.49 -8.87 -11.66
C VAL A 334 -23.52 -7.95 -12.42
N ALA A 335 -23.95 -7.37 -13.56
CA ALA A 335 -23.12 -6.41 -14.31
C ALA A 335 -22.69 -5.22 -13.46
N LEU A 336 -23.65 -4.55 -12.81
CA LEU A 336 -23.37 -3.36 -12.00
C LEU A 336 -22.51 -3.69 -10.77
N GLY A 337 -22.78 -4.79 -10.08
CA GLY A 337 -22.00 -5.22 -8.92
C GLY A 337 -20.55 -5.52 -9.31
N LEU A 338 -20.34 -6.33 -10.33
CA LEU A 338 -19.00 -6.73 -10.77
C LEU A 338 -18.21 -5.55 -11.38
N LEU A 339 -18.82 -4.69 -12.19
CA LEU A 339 -18.16 -3.47 -12.71
C LEU A 339 -17.79 -2.48 -11.59
N THR A 340 -18.62 -2.39 -10.54
CA THR A 340 -18.30 -1.58 -9.35
C THR A 340 -17.10 -2.16 -8.59
N MET A 341 -17.07 -3.47 -8.35
CA MET A 341 -15.94 -4.15 -7.69
C MET A 341 -14.63 -4.01 -8.50
N ILE A 342 -14.70 -4.14 -9.83
CA ILE A 342 -13.57 -3.88 -10.74
C ILE A 342 -13.06 -2.44 -10.57
N THR A 343 -13.98 -1.46 -10.64
CA THR A 343 -13.68 -0.04 -10.54
C THR A 343 -13.04 0.31 -9.19
N ALA A 344 -13.56 -0.24 -8.09
CA ALA A 344 -12.96 -0.02 -6.79
C ALA A 344 -11.58 -0.66 -6.65
N THR A 345 -11.40 -1.89 -7.14
CA THR A 345 -10.10 -2.57 -7.06
C THR A 345 -9.01 -1.80 -7.81
N ILE A 346 -9.33 -1.16 -8.95
CA ILE A 346 -8.45 -0.20 -9.66
C ILE A 346 -8.00 0.92 -8.71
N GLY A 347 -8.94 1.61 -8.06
CA GLY A 347 -8.65 2.78 -7.23
C GLY A 347 -7.81 2.44 -6.00
N ILE A 348 -8.16 1.33 -5.33
CA ILE A 348 -7.45 0.84 -4.15
C ILE A 348 -6.02 0.43 -4.52
N ASN A 349 -5.85 -0.33 -5.60
CA ASN A 349 -4.54 -0.83 -6.00
C ASN A 349 -3.60 0.30 -6.44
N ILE A 350 -4.12 1.37 -7.07
CA ILE A 350 -3.34 2.57 -7.37
C ILE A 350 -2.81 3.22 -6.09
N VAL A 351 -3.67 3.46 -5.08
CA VAL A 351 -3.22 4.12 -3.84
C VAL A 351 -2.32 3.23 -2.99
N ALA A 352 -2.66 1.97 -2.77
CA ALA A 352 -1.91 1.08 -1.88
C ALA A 352 -0.58 0.60 -2.48
N ASN A 353 -0.55 0.31 -3.78
CA ASN A 353 0.54 -0.43 -4.43
C ASN A 353 1.21 0.30 -5.61
N PHE A 354 0.76 1.50 -5.99
CA PHE A 354 1.36 2.28 -7.08
C PHE A 354 1.97 3.59 -6.60
N VAL A 355 1.30 4.30 -5.67
CA VAL A 355 1.79 5.59 -5.12
C VAL A 355 3.06 5.43 -4.29
N SER A 356 3.09 4.50 -3.33
CA SER A 356 4.26 4.30 -2.48
C SER A 356 5.54 3.87 -3.23
N PRO A 357 5.54 2.85 -4.11
CA PRO A 357 6.75 2.51 -4.86
C PRO A 357 7.19 3.63 -5.81
N ALA A 358 6.29 4.49 -6.28
CA ALA A 358 6.67 5.65 -7.07
C ALA A 358 7.58 6.61 -6.27
N PHE A 359 7.29 6.85 -4.99
CA PHE A 359 8.19 7.60 -4.10
C PHE A 359 9.48 6.82 -3.78
N ASP A 360 9.38 5.52 -3.52
CA ASP A 360 10.54 4.67 -3.20
C ASP A 360 11.56 4.64 -4.35
N PHE A 361 11.12 4.37 -5.59
CA PHE A 361 12.01 4.39 -6.76
C PHE A 361 12.48 5.80 -7.10
N SER A 362 11.66 6.84 -6.90
CA SER A 362 12.10 8.22 -7.08
C SER A 362 13.24 8.59 -6.13
N ASN A 363 13.17 8.15 -4.86
CA ASN A 363 14.25 8.34 -3.88
C ASN A 363 15.59 7.73 -4.33
N CYS A 364 15.58 6.64 -5.09
CA CYS A 364 16.80 6.02 -5.61
C CYS A 364 17.56 6.88 -6.63
N SER A 365 16.85 7.70 -7.41
CA SER A 365 17.49 8.65 -8.33
C SER A 365 16.55 9.83 -8.66
N PRO A 366 16.44 10.84 -7.76
CA PRO A 366 15.41 11.89 -7.85
C PRO A 366 15.39 12.68 -9.16
N GLN A 367 16.54 12.81 -9.83
CA GLN A 367 16.71 13.53 -11.09
C GLN A 367 16.43 12.67 -12.34
N LYS A 368 16.30 11.34 -12.20
CA LYS A 368 16.10 10.40 -13.33
C LYS A 368 14.79 9.65 -13.24
N ILE A 369 14.28 9.42 -12.03
CA ILE A 369 13.05 8.68 -11.76
C ILE A 369 12.05 9.67 -11.17
N SER A 370 11.17 10.20 -12.02
CA SER A 370 9.99 10.94 -11.58
C SER A 370 8.99 10.02 -10.88
N PHE A 371 8.04 10.58 -10.13
CA PHE A 371 6.89 9.81 -9.61
C PHE A 371 6.22 8.95 -10.70
N ARG A 372 6.01 9.49 -11.91
CA ARG A 372 5.43 8.72 -13.02
C ARG A 372 6.32 7.55 -13.46
N THR A 373 7.63 7.78 -13.54
CA THR A 373 8.62 6.76 -13.92
C THR A 373 8.69 5.64 -12.88
N GLY A 374 8.74 5.99 -11.59
CA GLY A 374 8.80 5.02 -10.49
C GLY A 374 7.56 4.13 -10.42
N GLY A 375 6.37 4.70 -10.60
CA GLY A 375 5.13 3.94 -10.68
C GLY A 375 5.10 2.98 -11.88
N MET A 376 5.56 3.41 -13.06
CA MET A 376 5.64 2.51 -14.23
C MET A 376 6.67 1.38 -14.08
N ILE A 377 7.76 1.60 -13.33
CA ILE A 377 8.68 0.50 -12.95
C ILE A 377 7.94 -0.54 -12.11
N ALA A 378 7.10 -0.12 -11.16
CA ALA A 378 6.26 -1.03 -10.38
C ALA A 378 5.24 -1.78 -11.25
N ALA A 379 4.59 -1.09 -12.18
CA ALA A 379 3.63 -1.69 -13.08
C ALA A 379 4.26 -2.73 -14.02
N VAL A 380 5.40 -2.44 -14.65
CA VAL A 380 6.07 -3.40 -15.54
C VAL A 380 6.65 -4.56 -14.73
N GLY A 381 7.25 -4.29 -13.58
CA GLY A 381 7.82 -5.30 -12.68
C GLY A 381 6.79 -6.33 -12.20
N SER A 382 5.54 -5.92 -11.98
CA SER A 382 4.48 -6.85 -11.55
C SER A 382 4.12 -7.91 -12.60
N VAL A 383 4.29 -7.63 -13.89
CA VAL A 383 4.01 -8.61 -14.95
C VAL A 383 5.04 -9.73 -14.93
N LEU A 384 6.30 -9.40 -14.67
CA LEU A 384 7.43 -10.33 -14.65
C LEU A 384 7.36 -11.34 -13.49
N LEU A 385 6.72 -10.98 -12.38
CA LEU A 385 6.56 -11.88 -11.23
C LEU A 385 5.45 -12.94 -11.41
N THR A 386 4.65 -12.88 -12.48
CA THR A 386 3.52 -13.81 -12.73
C THR A 386 2.61 -13.98 -11.50
N PRO A 387 2.02 -12.89 -10.98
CA PRO A 387 1.47 -12.79 -9.63
C PRO A 387 0.34 -13.79 -9.30
N TRP A 388 -0.37 -14.28 -10.31
CA TRP A 388 -1.35 -15.36 -10.18
C TRP A 388 -0.73 -16.64 -9.56
N ASN A 389 0.54 -16.94 -9.88
CA ASN A 389 1.24 -18.11 -9.33
C ASN A 389 1.52 -17.99 -7.82
N LEU A 390 1.47 -16.77 -7.25
CA LEU A 390 1.70 -16.49 -5.83
C LEU A 390 0.41 -16.52 -4.98
N PHE A 391 -0.76 -16.39 -5.62
CA PHE A 391 -2.05 -16.19 -4.94
C PHE A 391 -3.13 -17.22 -5.33
N GLN A 392 -2.71 -18.31 -5.99
CA GLN A 392 -3.60 -19.38 -6.49
C GLN A 392 -4.13 -20.34 -5.41
N SER A 393 -3.51 -20.41 -4.22
CA SER A 393 -4.00 -21.26 -3.11
C SER A 393 -3.78 -20.60 -1.74
N PRO A 394 -4.56 -20.97 -0.70
CA PRO A 394 -4.40 -20.45 0.67
C PRO A 394 -2.98 -20.62 1.21
N GLU A 395 -2.34 -21.76 0.94
CA GLU A 395 -0.99 -22.07 1.40
C GLU A 395 0.05 -21.14 0.77
N LEU A 396 -0.08 -20.87 -0.54
CA LEU A 396 0.80 -19.95 -1.25
C LEU A 396 0.56 -18.48 -0.84
N ILE A 397 -0.67 -18.13 -0.48
CA ILE A 397 -0.99 -16.82 0.10
C ILE A 397 -0.27 -16.64 1.44
N HIS A 398 -0.40 -17.59 2.37
CA HIS A 398 0.26 -17.51 3.69
C HIS A 398 1.79 -17.51 3.54
N TYR A 399 2.34 -18.40 2.73
CA TYR A 399 3.77 -18.44 2.42
C TYR A 399 4.29 -17.13 1.81
N THR A 400 3.54 -16.52 0.89
CA THR A 400 3.87 -15.20 0.32
C THR A 400 3.87 -14.13 1.42
N LEU A 401 2.86 -14.11 2.29
CA LEU A 401 2.80 -13.17 3.42
C LEU A 401 3.99 -13.33 4.38
N ASP A 402 4.45 -14.55 4.63
CA ASP A 402 5.57 -14.83 5.52
C ASP A 402 6.90 -14.31 4.95
N VAL A 403 7.17 -14.57 3.66
CA VAL A 403 8.37 -14.09 2.96
C VAL A 403 8.38 -12.55 2.87
N LEU A 404 7.24 -11.94 2.59
CA LEU A 404 7.10 -10.48 2.59
C LEU A 404 7.27 -9.89 4.01
N GLY A 405 6.69 -10.55 5.01
CA GLY A 405 6.82 -10.20 6.43
C GLY A 405 8.27 -10.26 6.92
N ALA A 406 9.02 -11.30 6.54
CA ALA A 406 10.45 -11.45 6.85
C ALA A 406 11.31 -10.31 6.33
N CYS A 407 10.95 -9.69 5.20
CA CYS A 407 11.64 -8.54 4.62
C CYS A 407 11.19 -7.20 5.21
N ILE A 408 9.89 -7.03 5.49
CA ILE A 408 9.32 -5.76 5.98
C ILE A 408 9.52 -5.58 7.49
N GLY A 409 9.35 -6.64 8.28
CA GLY A 409 9.47 -6.62 9.74
C GLY A 409 10.78 -5.97 10.22
N PRO A 410 11.96 -6.41 9.74
CA PRO A 410 13.25 -5.82 10.12
C PRO A 410 13.35 -4.32 9.82
N LEU A 411 12.86 -3.86 8.66
CA LEU A 411 12.85 -2.44 8.30
C LEU A 411 11.99 -1.64 9.29
N PHE A 412 10.77 -2.11 9.58
CA PHE A 412 9.89 -1.52 10.58
C PHE A 412 10.58 -1.43 11.96
N GLY A 413 11.17 -2.53 12.42
CA GLY A 413 11.88 -2.61 13.70
C GLY A 413 13.04 -1.62 13.82
N ILE A 414 13.90 -1.54 12.80
CA ILE A 414 15.05 -0.63 12.74
C ILE A 414 14.57 0.84 12.78
N LEU A 415 13.57 1.20 11.97
CA LEU A 415 13.07 2.58 11.89
C LEU A 415 12.42 3.05 13.21
N LEU A 416 11.63 2.19 13.86
CA LEU A 416 11.05 2.52 15.17
C LEU A 416 12.12 2.59 16.26
N ALA A 417 13.09 1.67 16.28
CA ALA A 417 14.19 1.70 17.24
C ALA A 417 15.06 2.96 17.08
N ASP A 418 15.41 3.32 15.84
CA ASP A 418 16.15 4.53 15.55
C ASP A 418 15.38 5.77 16.00
N PHE A 419 14.16 5.98 15.50
CA PHE A 419 13.42 7.20 15.78
C PHE A 419 13.01 7.32 17.25
N TYR A 420 12.46 6.29 17.88
CA TYR A 420 11.95 6.41 19.26
C TYR A 420 13.00 6.15 20.35
N LEU A 421 13.92 5.20 20.15
CA LEU A 421 14.83 4.75 21.22
C LEU A 421 16.23 5.38 21.12
N ILE A 422 16.79 5.49 19.91
CA ILE A 422 18.11 6.11 19.68
C ILE A 422 18.00 7.63 19.59
N LYS A 423 17.28 8.15 18.59
CA LYS A 423 17.18 9.59 18.27
C LYS A 423 16.05 10.30 19.04
N ARG A 424 15.27 9.59 19.86
CA ARG A 424 14.27 10.13 20.82
C ARG A 424 13.23 11.10 20.22
N SER A 425 12.71 10.77 19.04
CA SER A 425 11.79 11.57 18.22
C SER A 425 12.36 12.91 17.73
N GLN A 426 13.68 13.04 17.61
CA GLN A 426 14.34 14.19 17.00
C GLN A 426 14.84 13.83 15.60
N ILE A 427 14.52 14.67 14.62
CA ILE A 427 14.89 14.54 13.21
C ILE A 427 15.26 15.92 12.66
N SER A 428 16.33 16.00 11.88
CA SER A 428 16.82 17.25 11.28
C SER A 428 16.43 17.24 9.80
N VAL A 429 15.45 18.05 9.39
CA VAL A 429 14.87 17.94 8.04
C VAL A 429 15.90 18.27 6.97
N ASP A 430 16.69 19.34 7.15
CA ASP A 430 17.66 19.76 6.15
C ASP A 430 18.83 18.77 5.98
N ASP A 431 19.24 18.09 7.06
CA ASP A 431 20.23 17.02 6.99
C ASP A 431 19.74 15.80 6.19
N LEU A 432 18.42 15.57 6.05
CA LEU A 432 17.90 14.49 5.19
C LEU A 432 18.19 14.76 3.71
N PHE A 433 18.56 15.99 3.33
CA PHE A 433 18.87 16.41 1.97
C PHE A 433 20.33 16.88 1.81
N ASN A 434 21.19 16.61 2.79
CA ASN A 434 22.60 16.96 2.80
C ASN A 434 23.48 15.73 2.50
N ASP A 435 24.09 15.67 1.30
CA ASP A 435 25.03 14.61 0.89
C ASP A 435 26.51 14.99 1.08
N THR A 436 26.81 15.96 1.95
CA THR A 436 28.19 16.28 2.35
C THR A 436 28.65 15.42 3.53
N PRO A 437 29.97 15.17 3.69
CA PRO A 437 30.51 14.47 4.87
C PRO A 437 30.19 15.08 6.23
N GLN A 438 29.75 16.35 6.26
CA GLN A 438 29.36 17.10 7.44
C GLN A 438 27.88 16.90 7.81
N GLY A 439 27.06 16.34 6.91
CA GLY A 439 25.64 16.10 7.14
C GLY A 439 25.38 15.04 8.22
N LYS A 440 24.41 15.28 9.09
CA LYS A 440 24.11 14.41 10.25
C LYS A 440 23.78 12.95 9.87
N TYR A 441 23.30 12.73 8.66
CA TYR A 441 22.93 11.42 8.12
C TYR A 441 23.85 10.93 6.99
N TRP A 442 25.07 11.47 6.91
CA TRP A 442 26.11 10.98 6.00
C TRP A 442 26.68 9.62 6.44
N TYR A 443 26.88 9.41 7.74
CA TYR A 443 27.51 8.20 8.28
C TYR A 443 28.85 7.86 7.58
N HIS A 444 28.96 6.70 6.95
CA HIS A 444 30.15 6.29 6.20
C HIS A 444 29.81 6.22 4.70
N GLY A 445 30.19 7.25 3.94
CA GLY A 445 29.95 7.31 2.49
C GLY A 445 28.48 7.43 2.08
N GLY A 446 27.61 7.94 2.96
CA GLY A 446 26.16 8.01 2.77
C GLY A 446 25.38 6.80 3.30
N PHE A 447 26.04 5.82 3.92
CA PHE A 447 25.44 4.59 4.43
C PHE A 447 25.70 4.43 5.94
N ASN A 448 24.67 4.05 6.70
CA ASN A 448 24.82 3.63 8.09
C ASN A 448 25.13 2.11 8.16
N PRO A 449 26.39 1.71 8.42
CA PRO A 449 26.74 0.29 8.50
C PRO A 449 26.01 -0.44 9.63
N LYS A 450 25.58 0.26 10.69
CA LYS A 450 24.87 -0.34 11.83
C LYS A 450 23.44 -0.73 11.47
N ALA A 451 22.76 0.06 10.63
CA ALA A 451 21.44 -0.28 10.12
C ALA A 451 21.50 -1.48 9.17
N ILE A 452 22.50 -1.53 8.30
CA ILE A 452 22.74 -2.65 7.38
C ILE A 452 23.10 -3.93 8.16
N ALA A 453 23.99 -3.82 9.15
CA ALA A 453 24.38 -4.94 10.03
C ALA A 453 23.25 -5.43 10.95
N ALA A 454 22.21 -4.63 11.19
CA ALA A 454 20.98 -5.09 11.84
C ALA A 454 20.00 -5.73 10.85
N LEU A 455 19.89 -5.16 9.64
CA LEU A 455 18.94 -5.60 8.61
C LEU A 455 19.29 -6.99 8.06
N LEU A 456 20.53 -7.19 7.61
CA LEU A 456 20.96 -8.43 6.95
C LEU A 456 20.72 -9.70 7.79
N PRO A 457 21.16 -9.80 9.07
CA PRO A 457 20.89 -11.00 9.86
C PRO A 457 19.40 -11.15 10.21
N ALA A 458 18.67 -10.07 10.45
CA ALA A 458 17.24 -10.13 10.77
C ALA A 458 16.41 -10.67 9.58
N VAL A 459 16.70 -10.22 8.36
CA VAL A 459 16.09 -10.75 7.12
C VAL A 459 16.56 -12.18 6.86
N ALA A 460 17.84 -12.49 7.01
CA ALA A 460 18.37 -13.83 6.78
C ALA A 460 17.73 -14.87 7.72
N VAL A 461 17.53 -14.54 9.00
CA VAL A 461 16.83 -15.41 9.96
C VAL A 461 15.35 -15.56 9.59
N GLY A 462 14.65 -14.47 9.25
CA GLY A 462 13.25 -14.53 8.82
C GLY A 462 13.05 -15.40 7.57
N LEU A 463 13.90 -15.22 6.55
CA LEU A 463 13.86 -16.04 5.34
C LEU A 463 14.26 -17.50 5.61
N ALA A 464 15.26 -17.76 6.45
CA ALA A 464 15.61 -19.13 6.83
C ALA A 464 14.46 -19.86 7.54
N ILE A 465 13.68 -19.16 8.36
CA ILE A 465 12.45 -19.69 8.97
C ILE A 465 11.40 -19.96 7.89
N SER A 466 11.12 -19.00 7.01
CA SER A 466 10.11 -19.13 5.95
C SER A 466 10.44 -20.20 4.89
N PHE A 467 11.71 -20.44 4.57
CA PHE A 467 12.13 -21.47 3.60
C PHE A 467 12.34 -22.88 4.22
N THR A 468 12.21 -23.04 5.53
CA THR A 468 12.42 -24.33 6.21
C THR A 468 11.07 -24.98 6.54
N PRO A 469 10.67 -26.11 5.91
CA PRO A 469 9.35 -26.72 6.10
C PRO A 469 8.99 -27.05 7.56
N SER A 470 9.96 -27.49 8.37
CA SER A 470 9.75 -27.78 9.79
C SER A 470 9.54 -26.53 10.66
N LEU A 471 9.78 -25.32 10.12
CA LEU A 471 9.61 -24.04 10.80
C LEU A 471 8.42 -23.22 10.26
N HIS A 472 7.62 -23.74 9.31
CA HIS A 472 6.47 -23.02 8.75
C HIS A 472 5.46 -22.55 9.81
N MET A 473 5.28 -23.27 10.92
CA MET A 473 4.43 -22.78 12.03
C MET A 473 4.95 -21.47 12.64
N VAL A 474 6.26 -21.27 12.64
CA VAL A 474 6.94 -20.05 13.13
C VAL A 474 7.00 -18.97 12.05
N ALA A 475 7.01 -19.35 10.76
CA ALA A 475 7.04 -18.43 9.61
C ALA A 475 5.86 -17.46 9.57
N ASN A 476 4.68 -17.87 10.03
CA ASN A 476 3.51 -17.00 10.22
C ASN A 476 3.78 -15.76 11.09
N PHE A 477 4.83 -15.80 11.91
CA PHE A 477 5.28 -14.71 12.78
C PHE A 477 6.51 -13.97 12.26
N SER A 478 6.97 -14.25 11.03
CA SER A 478 8.18 -13.67 10.42
C SER A 478 8.21 -12.14 10.44
N TRP A 479 7.06 -11.46 10.33
CA TRP A 479 6.99 -10.01 10.50
C TRP A 479 7.36 -9.55 11.92
N PHE A 480 6.81 -10.20 12.97
CA PHE A 480 7.10 -9.87 14.37
C PHE A 480 8.52 -10.27 14.77
N ILE A 481 8.97 -11.44 14.34
CA ILE A 481 10.34 -11.93 14.57
C ILE A 481 11.33 -10.97 13.92
N GLY A 482 11.10 -10.62 12.65
CA GLY A 482 11.90 -9.65 11.92
C GLY A 482 11.93 -8.29 12.59
N ALA A 483 10.78 -7.77 13.03
CA ALA A 483 10.69 -6.49 13.74
C ALA A 483 11.42 -6.50 15.09
N ALA A 484 11.30 -7.59 15.87
CA ALA A 484 12.00 -7.74 17.13
C ALA A 484 13.52 -7.85 16.95
N LEU A 485 13.98 -8.64 15.96
CA LEU A 485 15.40 -8.79 15.63
C LEU A 485 15.99 -7.48 15.09
N GLY A 486 15.34 -6.85 14.10
CA GLY A 486 15.79 -5.59 13.52
C GLY A 486 15.87 -4.48 14.57
N ALA A 487 14.83 -4.32 15.40
CA ALA A 487 14.84 -3.35 16.50
C ALA A 487 15.91 -3.67 17.55
N GLY A 488 16.02 -4.93 17.99
CA GLY A 488 16.93 -5.37 19.06
C GLY A 488 18.40 -5.26 18.66
N ILE A 489 18.76 -5.80 17.50
CA ILE A 489 20.14 -5.75 16.97
C ILE A 489 20.53 -4.28 16.72
N TYR A 490 19.68 -3.49 16.06
CA TYR A 490 19.99 -2.07 15.84
C TYR A 490 20.11 -1.30 17.15
N ARG A 491 19.21 -1.52 18.12
CA ARG A 491 19.26 -0.87 19.44
C ARG A 491 20.56 -1.16 20.18
N TRP A 492 21.12 -2.35 20.00
CA TRP A 492 22.39 -2.78 20.58
C TRP A 492 23.60 -2.19 19.85
N VAL A 493 23.68 -2.29 18.52
CA VAL A 493 24.82 -1.75 17.73
C VAL A 493 24.85 -0.21 17.73
N ALA A 494 23.69 0.45 17.71
CA ALA A 494 23.57 1.91 17.74
C ALA A 494 23.50 2.50 19.17
N ARG A 495 23.79 1.72 20.21
CA ARG A 495 23.61 2.15 21.62
C ARG A 495 24.40 3.40 22.01
N ASP A 496 25.55 3.61 21.39
CA ASP A 496 26.44 4.74 21.67
C ASP A 496 25.99 6.04 20.97
N GLU A 497 25.02 5.96 20.04
CA GLU A 497 24.42 7.10 19.34
C GLU A 497 23.12 7.59 19.99
N VAL A 498 22.78 7.10 21.18
CA VAL A 498 21.55 7.51 21.89
C VAL A 498 21.62 9.01 22.18
N ALA A 499 20.70 9.75 21.57
CA ALA A 499 20.57 11.18 21.78
C ALA A 499 20.35 11.46 23.28
N ARG A 500 21.17 12.34 23.86
CA ARG A 500 20.87 12.91 25.17
C ARG A 500 19.53 13.64 25.07
N ARG A 501 18.71 13.63 26.13
CA ARG A 501 17.48 14.43 26.19
C ARG A 501 17.89 15.91 26.28
N GLY A 502 18.19 16.52 25.14
CA GLY A 502 18.48 17.94 25.01
C GLY A 502 17.20 18.74 24.82
N THR A 503 17.15 19.94 25.41
CA THR A 503 15.99 20.85 25.43
C THR A 503 15.69 21.54 24.09
N GLN A 504 16.07 20.93 22.97
CA GLN A 504 15.62 21.37 21.65
C GLN A 504 14.25 20.76 21.37
N GLY A 505 13.23 21.47 21.85
CA GLY A 505 11.88 21.35 21.32
C GLY A 505 11.86 21.74 19.85
N TYR A 506 10.90 21.18 19.11
CA TYR A 506 10.66 21.41 17.70
C TYR A 506 10.54 22.92 17.38
N ALA A 507 11.61 23.51 16.83
CA ALA A 507 11.60 24.86 16.32
C ALA A 507 10.90 24.88 14.96
N ARG A 508 9.57 25.05 14.99
CA ARG A 508 8.79 25.30 13.79
C ARG A 508 9.13 26.71 13.32
N SER A 509 10.05 26.86 12.37
CA SER A 509 10.24 28.11 11.63
C SER A 509 9.03 28.32 10.70
N THR A 510 7.89 28.69 11.29
CA THR A 510 6.74 29.20 10.54
C THR A 510 7.12 30.50 9.86
N ALA A 511 7.64 30.38 8.64
CA ALA A 511 7.51 31.41 7.62
C ALA A 511 6.04 31.44 7.15
N LEU A 512 5.15 31.83 8.06
CA LEU A 512 3.87 32.41 7.70
C LEU A 512 4.17 33.86 7.33
N GLN A 513 4.41 34.11 6.05
CA GLN A 513 4.20 35.46 5.54
C GLN A 513 2.70 35.67 5.47
N GLU A 514 2.21 36.65 6.23
CA GLU A 514 0.94 37.30 5.94
C GLU A 514 1.10 38.06 4.61
N GLU A 515 0.29 37.70 3.62
CA GLU A 515 -0.33 38.60 2.62
C GLU A 515 -1.51 37.88 1.96
#